data_AF-A0A3S1GMF9-F1
#
_entry.id   AF-A0A3S1GMF9-F1
#
_cell.length_a   1.000
_cell.length_b   1.000
_cell.length_c   1.000
_cell.angle_alpha   90.00
_cell.angle_beta   90.00
_cell.angle_gamma   90.00
#
_symmetry.space_group_name_H-M   'P 1'
#
loop_
_entity.id
_entity.type
_entity.pdbx_description
1 polymer ?
#
loop_
_entity_poly.entity_id
_entity_poly.type
_entity_poly.pdbx_seq_one_letter_code
_entity_poly.pdbx_strand_id
1 'polypeptide(L)'
;DYTSAVTTRSDMQNALDAAIISITTLPTTTSLSDRQTALQQAYAANGGEGTATLTGVNVDAAGTATFTAKATYLMPTDFMQVARIDTVPVGVGSSVRKTPALVQTTFRVTKVSGYWAKTMILWGTKFGDTTAQKLMTITYAYNGYGDPKGYGTTTVNTVNGSTSTTVQKQVCTTGTLKSLQKSVPAGTAIQTDQYGTTYYCVDTFYPANGAGAVIDVSQMDQLYLEMDVPSGKPAVLKSNDPTTSNRLFIGTGPTNLTEVATGQKVDIFTAVPCGQTGYQGWEDGGSSVPEAYTDADFFYTVQGKCDYNQRPSETVLTQ
;
A
#
# COMPACT_ATOMS: atom_id res chain seq x y z
N ASP A 1 -18.43 -37.45 -27.49
CA ASP A 1 -16.96 -37.63 -27.49
C ASP A 1 -16.20 -36.36 -27.82
N TYR A 2 -16.00 -35.94 -29.07
CA TYR A 2 -15.19 -34.74 -29.35
C TYR A 2 -15.74 -33.46 -28.72
N THR A 3 -17.03 -33.18 -28.90
CA THR A 3 -17.69 -32.03 -28.25
C THR A 3 -17.58 -32.10 -26.72
N SER A 4 -17.82 -33.29 -26.15
CA SER A 4 -17.64 -33.54 -24.72
C SER A 4 -16.22 -33.23 -24.26
N ALA A 5 -15.20 -33.69 -24.99
CA ALA A 5 -13.79 -33.45 -24.69
C ALA A 5 -13.44 -31.96 -24.74
N VAL A 6 -14.01 -31.20 -25.69
CA VAL A 6 -13.81 -29.75 -25.79
C VAL A 6 -14.45 -29.04 -24.60
N THR A 7 -15.67 -29.40 -24.22
CA THR A 7 -16.35 -28.83 -23.04
C THR A 7 -15.58 -29.17 -21.76
N THR A 8 -15.25 -30.43 -21.53
CA THR A 8 -14.45 -30.86 -20.38
C THR A 8 -13.11 -30.13 -20.32
N ARG A 9 -12.41 -29.95 -21.45
CA ARG A 9 -11.16 -29.17 -21.49
C ARG A 9 -11.39 -27.72 -21.06
N SER A 10 -12.47 -27.09 -21.51
CA SER A 10 -12.80 -25.71 -21.14
C SER A 10 -13.09 -25.58 -19.64
N ASP A 11 -13.88 -26.49 -19.09
CA ASP A 11 -14.24 -26.49 -17.66
C ASP A 11 -13.00 -26.75 -16.78
N MET A 12 -12.18 -27.73 -17.16
CA MET A 12 -10.90 -28.01 -16.50
C MET A 12 -9.95 -26.80 -16.56
N GLN A 13 -9.89 -26.07 -17.67
CA GLN A 13 -9.03 -24.89 -17.80
C GLN A 13 -9.47 -23.80 -16.82
N ASN A 14 -10.77 -23.47 -16.80
CA ASN A 14 -11.33 -22.47 -15.89
C ASN A 14 -11.08 -22.85 -14.42
N ALA A 15 -11.29 -24.12 -14.06
CA ALA A 15 -11.04 -24.62 -12.72
C ALA A 15 -9.56 -24.54 -12.33
N LEU A 16 -8.64 -24.87 -13.25
CA LEU A 16 -7.20 -24.81 -13.00
C LEU A 16 -6.70 -23.37 -12.87
N ASP A 17 -7.22 -22.44 -13.67
CA ASP A 17 -6.88 -21.02 -13.60
C ASP A 17 -7.33 -20.41 -12.27
N ALA A 18 -8.55 -20.70 -11.81
CA ALA A 18 -9.03 -20.28 -10.50
C ALA A 18 -8.19 -20.88 -9.36
N ALA A 19 -7.87 -22.18 -9.46
CA ALA A 19 -7.08 -22.88 -8.46
C ALA A 19 -5.64 -22.38 -8.37
N ILE A 20 -4.99 -22.09 -9.49
CA ILE A 20 -3.61 -21.58 -9.47
C ILE A 20 -3.55 -20.16 -8.92
N ILE A 21 -4.55 -19.32 -9.21
CA ILE A 21 -4.64 -17.96 -8.67
C ILE A 21 -4.85 -18.01 -7.16
N SER A 22 -5.71 -18.90 -6.65
CA SER A 22 -6.01 -18.99 -5.22
C SER A 22 -4.78 -19.34 -4.40
N ILE A 23 -3.92 -20.26 -4.87
CA ILE A 23 -2.70 -20.60 -4.15
C ILE A 23 -1.67 -19.47 -4.14
N THR A 24 -1.81 -18.40 -4.96
CA THR A 24 -0.90 -17.25 -4.93
C THR A 24 -1.07 -16.36 -3.70
N THR A 25 -2.06 -16.61 -2.85
CA THR A 25 -2.28 -15.89 -1.58
C THR A 25 -1.64 -16.61 -0.39
N LEU A 26 -1.17 -17.85 -0.57
CA LEU A 26 -0.56 -18.63 0.52
C LEU A 26 0.86 -18.17 0.85
N PRO A 27 1.26 -18.09 2.13
CA PRO A 27 2.59 -17.66 2.57
C PRO A 27 3.74 -18.31 1.80
N THR A 28 4.85 -17.60 1.56
CA THR A 28 6.04 -18.18 0.91
C THR A 28 6.63 -19.37 1.68
N THR A 29 6.35 -19.46 2.98
CA THR A 29 6.74 -20.55 3.87
C THR A 29 5.87 -21.80 3.72
N THR A 30 4.74 -21.75 3.02
CA THR A 30 3.90 -22.93 2.75
C THR A 30 4.68 -23.94 1.92
N SER A 31 4.75 -25.17 2.41
CA SER A 31 5.47 -26.26 1.74
C SER A 31 4.88 -26.56 0.36
N LEU A 32 5.69 -27.14 -0.53
CA LEU A 32 5.23 -27.52 -1.87
C LEU A 32 4.08 -28.55 -1.80
N SER A 33 4.12 -29.48 -0.84
CA SER A 33 3.08 -30.50 -0.66
C SER A 33 1.76 -29.90 -0.17
N ASP A 34 1.81 -28.94 0.76
CA ASP A 34 0.59 -28.29 1.24
C ASP A 34 -0.02 -27.40 0.16
N ARG A 35 0.83 -26.71 -0.61
CA ARG A 35 0.41 -25.89 -1.73
C ARG A 35 -0.20 -26.74 -2.86
N GLN A 36 0.37 -27.90 -3.15
CA GLN A 36 -0.20 -28.90 -4.06
C GLN A 36 -1.57 -29.39 -3.57
N THR A 37 -1.70 -29.64 -2.27
CA THR A 37 -2.98 -30.06 -1.67
C THR A 37 -4.04 -28.96 -1.83
N ALA A 38 -3.68 -27.70 -1.54
CA ALA A 38 -4.56 -26.56 -1.73
C ALA A 38 -4.95 -26.35 -3.20
N LEU A 39 -4.01 -26.52 -4.13
CA LEU A 39 -4.28 -26.47 -5.57
C LEU A 39 -5.33 -27.52 -5.98
N GLN A 40 -5.14 -28.79 -5.57
CA GLN A 40 -6.08 -29.86 -5.91
C GLN A 40 -7.47 -29.61 -5.30
N GLN A 41 -7.52 -29.14 -4.06
CA GLN A 41 -8.79 -28.82 -3.38
C GLN A 41 -9.52 -27.68 -4.10
N ALA A 42 -8.82 -26.60 -4.44
CA ALA A 42 -9.41 -25.49 -5.17
C ALA A 42 -9.84 -25.90 -6.59
N TYR A 43 -9.06 -26.74 -7.27
CA TYR A 43 -9.39 -27.27 -8.60
C TYR A 43 -10.68 -28.08 -8.58
N ALA A 44 -10.80 -29.04 -7.65
CA ALA A 44 -12.02 -29.83 -7.49
C ALA A 44 -13.22 -28.97 -7.07
N ALA A 45 -13.03 -27.99 -6.18
CA ALA A 45 -14.08 -27.07 -5.75
C ALA A 45 -14.63 -26.19 -6.88
N ASN A 46 -13.83 -25.94 -7.93
CA ASN A 46 -14.24 -25.20 -9.12
C ASN A 46 -14.73 -26.13 -10.27
N GLY A 47 -15.05 -27.39 -9.98
CA GLY A 47 -15.59 -28.34 -10.96
C GLY A 47 -14.54 -28.99 -11.87
N GLY A 48 -13.26 -28.92 -11.49
CA GLY A 48 -12.18 -29.56 -12.23
C GLY A 48 -12.21 -31.08 -12.12
N GLU A 49 -12.08 -31.77 -13.25
CA GLU A 49 -12.01 -33.23 -13.34
C GLU A 49 -10.56 -33.75 -13.30
N GLY A 50 -10.34 -34.90 -12.68
CA GLY A 50 -9.01 -35.53 -12.58
C GLY A 50 -8.06 -34.87 -11.58
N THR A 51 -6.75 -34.95 -11.88
CA THR A 51 -5.70 -34.52 -10.95
C THR A 51 -4.98 -33.28 -11.47
N ALA A 52 -4.95 -32.22 -10.67
CA ALA A 52 -4.13 -31.05 -10.85
C ALA A 52 -2.77 -31.25 -10.15
N THR A 53 -1.69 -30.92 -10.85
CA THR A 53 -0.31 -31.02 -10.37
C THR A 53 0.38 -29.68 -10.53
N LEU A 54 0.92 -29.17 -9.43
CA LEU A 54 1.78 -28.00 -9.36
C LEU A 54 3.16 -28.37 -9.90
N THR A 55 3.51 -27.84 -11.07
CA THR A 55 4.76 -28.17 -11.77
C THR A 55 5.90 -27.22 -11.43
N GLY A 56 5.59 -26.06 -10.84
CA GLY A 56 6.62 -25.09 -10.46
C GLY A 56 6.08 -23.96 -9.61
N VAL A 57 6.89 -23.58 -8.63
CA VAL A 57 6.72 -22.39 -7.78
C VAL A 57 8.07 -21.70 -7.73
N ASN A 58 8.13 -20.45 -8.16
CA ASN A 58 9.33 -19.64 -8.08
C ASN A 58 8.95 -18.26 -7.56
N VAL A 59 9.66 -17.78 -6.54
CA VAL A 59 9.59 -16.40 -6.07
C VAL A 59 10.99 -15.84 -6.19
N ASP A 60 11.17 -14.84 -7.06
CA ASP A 60 12.48 -14.24 -7.27
C ASP A 60 12.86 -13.31 -6.10
N ALA A 61 14.10 -12.83 -6.11
CA ALA A 61 14.62 -11.94 -5.07
C ALA A 61 13.94 -10.56 -5.04
N ALA A 62 13.22 -10.17 -6.09
CA ALA A 62 12.43 -8.94 -6.15
C ALA A 62 10.97 -9.17 -5.71
N GLY A 63 10.58 -10.41 -5.40
CA GLY A 63 9.25 -10.79 -4.96
C GLY A 63 8.27 -11.14 -6.09
N THR A 64 8.73 -11.23 -7.35
CA THR A 64 7.89 -11.69 -8.45
C THR A 64 7.68 -13.19 -8.27
N ALA A 65 6.43 -13.61 -8.17
CA ALA A 65 6.10 -15.02 -8.05
C ALA A 65 5.52 -15.58 -9.34
N THR A 66 6.00 -16.74 -9.75
CA THR A 66 5.47 -17.50 -10.89
C THR A 66 5.05 -18.88 -10.40
N PHE A 67 3.81 -19.25 -10.72
CA PHE A 67 3.26 -20.57 -10.45
C PHE A 67 2.89 -21.22 -11.77
N THR A 68 3.11 -22.52 -11.88
CA THR A 68 2.71 -23.32 -13.05
C THR A 68 2.07 -24.61 -12.58
N ALA A 69 0.95 -24.97 -13.21
CA ALA A 69 0.24 -26.20 -12.91
C ALA A 69 -0.29 -26.84 -14.20
N LYS A 70 -0.56 -28.15 -14.12
CA LYS A 70 -1.22 -28.93 -15.18
C LYS A 70 -2.32 -29.77 -14.57
N ALA A 71 -3.38 -30.05 -15.32
CA ALA A 71 -4.35 -31.04 -14.93
C ALA A 71 -4.61 -32.01 -16.09
N THR A 72 -4.83 -33.28 -15.75
CA THR A 72 -5.09 -34.34 -16.72
C THR A 72 -6.27 -35.19 -16.28
N TYR A 73 -7.13 -35.53 -17.21
CA TYR A 73 -8.29 -36.38 -17.02
C TYR A 73 -8.44 -37.37 -18.19
N LEU A 74 -8.77 -38.63 -17.89
CA LEU A 74 -9.10 -39.62 -18.90
C LEU A 74 -10.61 -39.63 -19.09
N MET A 75 -11.10 -38.86 -20.06
CA MET A 75 -12.53 -38.74 -20.33
C MET A 75 -13.04 -40.04 -20.99
N PRO A 76 -14.05 -40.72 -20.41
CA PRO A 76 -14.70 -41.84 -21.06
C PRO A 76 -15.28 -41.43 -22.42
N THR A 77 -15.26 -42.34 -23.38
CA THR A 77 -15.94 -42.14 -24.66
C THR A 77 -17.18 -43.00 -24.74
N ASP A 78 -18.18 -42.58 -25.51
CA ASP A 78 -19.39 -43.39 -25.76
C ASP A 78 -19.37 -43.99 -27.16
N PHE A 79 -19.02 -43.19 -28.18
CA PHE A 79 -19.06 -43.59 -29.58
C PHE A 79 -17.73 -44.19 -30.06
N MET A 80 -16.60 -43.66 -29.59
CA MET A 80 -15.26 -44.12 -29.96
C MET A 80 -14.93 -45.52 -29.41
N GLN A 81 -15.74 -46.05 -28.49
CA GLN A 81 -15.67 -47.45 -28.06
C GLN A 81 -15.85 -48.43 -29.22
N VAL A 82 -16.60 -48.06 -30.29
CA VAL A 82 -16.72 -48.89 -31.51
C VAL A 82 -15.36 -49.11 -32.18
N ALA A 83 -14.45 -48.14 -32.04
CA ALA A 83 -13.07 -48.22 -32.50
C ALA A 83 -12.09 -48.74 -31.41
N ARG A 84 -12.60 -49.27 -30.29
CA ARG A 84 -11.82 -49.72 -29.11
C ARG A 84 -10.97 -48.62 -28.47
N ILE A 85 -11.43 -47.37 -28.55
CA ILE A 85 -10.83 -46.26 -27.83
C ILE A 85 -11.75 -45.98 -26.65
N ASP A 86 -11.41 -46.46 -25.46
CA ASP A 86 -12.30 -46.37 -24.30
C ASP A 86 -12.28 -44.98 -23.64
N THR A 87 -11.15 -44.27 -23.76
CA THR A 87 -10.95 -42.94 -23.17
C THR A 87 -10.20 -42.00 -24.11
N VAL A 88 -10.41 -40.70 -23.92
CA VAL A 88 -9.63 -39.63 -24.55
C VAL A 88 -8.91 -38.85 -23.45
N PRO A 89 -7.58 -38.72 -23.49
CA PRO A 89 -6.85 -37.89 -22.54
C PRO A 89 -7.14 -36.40 -22.80
N VAL A 90 -7.64 -35.72 -21.79
CA VAL A 90 -7.83 -34.27 -21.77
C VAL A 90 -6.79 -33.67 -20.82
N GLY A 91 -6.05 -32.68 -21.32
CA GLY A 91 -5.00 -32.01 -20.57
C GLY A 91 -5.11 -30.50 -20.68
N VAL A 92 -4.88 -29.81 -19.56
CA VAL A 92 -4.83 -28.36 -19.45
C VAL A 92 -3.58 -27.91 -18.70
N GLY A 93 -3.17 -26.67 -18.92
CA GLY A 93 -2.03 -26.06 -18.26
C GLY A 93 -2.35 -24.63 -17.91
N SER A 94 -1.87 -24.20 -16.75
CA SER A 94 -2.04 -22.83 -16.29
C SER A 94 -0.74 -22.28 -15.74
N SER A 95 -0.54 -20.97 -15.93
CA SER A 95 0.54 -20.24 -15.30
C SER A 95 0.06 -18.87 -14.88
N VAL A 96 0.44 -18.47 -13.67
CA VAL A 96 0.16 -17.14 -13.14
C VAL A 96 1.47 -16.49 -12.70
N ARG A 97 1.59 -15.21 -13.05
CA ARG A 97 2.66 -14.34 -12.57
C ARG A 97 2.05 -13.28 -11.67
N LYS A 98 2.55 -13.19 -10.45
CA LYS A 98 2.21 -12.15 -9.48
C LYS A 98 3.35 -11.16 -9.39
N THR A 99 3.05 -9.89 -9.62
CA THR A 99 4.02 -8.81 -9.47
C THR A 99 4.28 -8.55 -7.97
N PRO A 100 5.50 -8.08 -7.62
CA PRO A 100 5.77 -7.60 -6.27
C PRO A 100 4.78 -6.48 -5.89
N ALA A 101 4.47 -6.37 -4.61
CA ALA A 101 3.70 -5.25 -4.10
C ALA A 101 4.30 -4.75 -2.77
N LEU A 102 3.83 -3.60 -2.30
CA LEU A 102 4.31 -2.96 -1.09
C LEU A 102 4.18 -3.88 0.14
N VAL A 103 5.31 -4.25 0.75
CA VAL A 103 5.35 -5.04 2.00
C VAL A 103 5.87 -4.24 3.18
N GLN A 104 6.52 -3.12 2.93
CA GLN A 104 6.96 -2.19 3.96
C GLN A 104 6.99 -0.78 3.38
N THR A 105 6.67 0.21 4.20
CA THR A 105 6.71 1.63 3.83
C THR A 105 7.47 2.42 4.88
N THR A 106 8.28 3.38 4.44
CA THR A 106 9.01 4.30 5.29
C THR A 106 8.46 5.70 5.10
N PHE A 107 7.87 6.27 6.15
CA PHE A 107 7.41 7.65 6.19
C PHE A 107 8.46 8.54 6.86
N ARG A 108 8.76 9.68 6.25
CA ARG A 108 9.61 10.71 6.85
C ARG A 108 8.98 12.08 6.63
N VAL A 109 8.62 12.72 7.73
CA VAL A 109 8.08 14.09 7.70
C VAL A 109 9.18 15.03 7.23
N THR A 110 8.82 15.96 6.35
CA THR A 110 9.74 17.00 5.87
C THR A 110 9.34 18.37 6.34
N LYS A 111 8.03 18.65 6.41
CA LYS A 111 7.51 19.93 6.91
C LYS A 111 6.06 19.75 7.34
N VAL A 112 5.71 20.26 8.51
CA VAL A 112 4.30 20.44 8.90
C VAL A 112 4.08 21.87 9.36
N SER A 113 2.97 22.43 8.92
CA SER A 113 2.48 23.75 9.28
C SER A 113 0.99 23.72 9.55
N GLY A 114 0.42 24.88 9.83
CA GLY A 114 -1.00 25.10 10.08
C GLY A 114 -1.22 25.70 11.46
N TYR A 115 -2.30 26.48 11.58
CA TYR A 115 -2.77 27.02 12.85
C TYR A 115 -3.41 25.96 13.75
N TRP A 116 -3.94 24.90 13.16
CA TRP A 116 -4.66 23.86 13.88
C TRP A 116 -3.76 22.68 14.19
N ALA A 117 -3.82 22.23 15.45
CA ALA A 117 -3.30 20.93 15.82
C ALA A 117 -4.00 19.84 14.98
N LYS A 118 -3.21 18.88 14.52
CA LYS A 118 -3.69 17.80 13.66
C LYS A 118 -2.97 16.50 13.96
N THR A 119 -3.64 15.38 13.70
CA THR A 119 -3.08 14.04 13.85
C THR A 119 -3.29 13.23 12.59
N MET A 120 -2.18 12.81 11.99
CA MET A 120 -2.13 11.88 10.87
C MET A 120 -2.00 10.45 11.39
N ILE A 121 -2.75 9.51 10.83
CA ILE A 121 -2.77 8.11 11.24
C ILE A 121 -2.67 7.23 10.00
N LEU A 122 -1.76 6.25 10.03
CA LEU A 122 -1.78 5.14 9.09
C LEU A 122 -2.55 3.99 9.73
N TRP A 123 -3.65 3.61 9.09
CA TRP A 123 -4.50 2.50 9.50
C TRP A 123 -4.27 1.29 8.62
N GLY A 124 -4.17 0.11 9.23
CA GLY A 124 -4.07 -1.16 8.51
C GLY A 124 -5.02 -2.22 9.06
N THR A 125 -5.66 -2.97 8.16
CA THR A 125 -6.48 -4.16 8.51
C THR A 125 -5.73 -5.39 8.04
N LYS A 126 -5.50 -6.36 8.92
CA LYS A 126 -4.80 -7.60 8.56
C LYS A 126 -5.68 -8.52 7.71
N PHE A 127 -5.06 -9.46 7.01
CA PHE A 127 -5.79 -10.54 6.35
C PHE A 127 -6.70 -11.28 7.34
N GLY A 128 -7.97 -11.44 6.97
CA GLY A 128 -8.98 -12.13 7.79
C GLY A 128 -9.57 -11.28 8.93
N ASP A 129 -9.00 -10.11 9.22
CA ASP A 129 -9.55 -9.18 10.22
C ASP A 129 -10.56 -8.22 9.60
N THR A 130 -11.47 -7.71 10.42
CA THR A 130 -12.48 -6.70 10.03
C THR A 130 -12.24 -5.34 10.68
N THR A 131 -11.32 -5.27 11.64
CA THR A 131 -11.06 -4.07 12.43
C THR A 131 -9.70 -3.49 12.05
N ALA A 132 -9.68 -2.22 11.67
CA ALA A 132 -8.44 -1.50 11.39
C ALA A 132 -7.66 -1.21 12.69
N GLN A 133 -6.33 -1.32 12.63
CA GLN A 133 -5.43 -0.97 13.72
C GLN A 133 -4.49 0.17 13.30
N LYS A 134 -4.07 0.98 14.27
CA LYS A 134 -3.09 2.04 14.03
C LYS A 134 -1.71 1.41 13.84
N LEU A 135 -1.02 1.81 12.78
CA LEU A 135 0.36 1.41 12.48
C LEU A 135 1.34 2.56 12.69
N MET A 136 0.90 3.79 12.48
CA MET A 136 1.69 5.00 12.66
C MET A 136 0.79 6.14 13.12
N THR A 137 1.35 7.04 13.93
CA THR A 137 0.74 8.35 14.21
C THR A 137 1.74 9.47 13.96
N ILE A 138 1.27 10.59 13.46
CA ILE A 138 2.05 11.81 13.36
C ILE A 138 1.22 12.95 13.93
N THR A 139 1.64 13.48 15.07
CA THR A 139 0.93 14.55 15.77
C THR A 139 1.64 15.86 15.54
N TYR A 140 0.88 16.91 15.22
CA TYR A 140 1.38 18.28 15.09
C TYR A 140 0.72 19.16 16.14
N ALA A 141 1.54 19.91 16.87
CA ALA A 141 1.14 20.91 17.84
C ALA A 141 1.70 22.27 17.43
N TYR A 142 0.79 23.19 17.10
CA TYR A 142 1.13 24.59 16.80
C TYR A 142 1.75 25.29 18.01
N ASN A 143 2.76 26.14 17.79
CA ASN A 143 3.50 26.82 18.86
C ASN A 143 2.83 28.11 19.37
N GLY A 144 1.74 28.57 18.74
CA GLY A 144 1.01 29.78 19.16
C GLY A 144 1.62 31.11 18.71
N TYR A 145 2.69 31.10 17.92
CA TYR A 145 3.29 32.30 17.36
C TYR A 145 2.42 32.79 16.21
N GLY A 146 1.60 33.83 16.41
CA GLY A 146 0.49 34.27 15.54
C GLY A 146 0.82 34.67 14.09
N ASP A 147 1.51 33.80 13.37
CA ASP A 147 1.95 33.90 11.99
C ASP A 147 0.95 33.20 11.04
N PRO A 148 0.71 33.72 9.82
CA PRO A 148 -0.33 33.25 8.91
C PRO A 148 -0.29 31.78 8.47
N LYS A 149 0.86 31.08 8.58
CA LYS A 149 0.98 29.69 8.15
C LYS A 149 0.96 28.72 9.32
N GLY A 150 1.39 29.16 10.50
CA GLY A 150 1.46 28.39 11.74
C GLY A 150 2.56 27.34 11.71
N TYR A 151 3.51 27.43 12.64
CA TYR A 151 4.60 26.45 12.79
C TYR A 151 4.63 25.85 14.19
N GLY A 152 5.22 24.66 14.33
CA GLY A 152 5.09 23.93 15.58
C GLY A 152 5.99 22.72 15.72
N THR A 153 5.59 21.83 16.62
CA THR A 153 6.27 20.56 16.87
C THR A 153 5.49 19.41 16.28
N THR A 154 6.15 18.62 15.45
CA THR A 154 5.62 17.37 14.90
C THR A 154 6.31 16.17 15.55
N THR A 155 5.55 15.18 15.98
CA THR A 155 6.06 13.93 16.55
C THR A 155 5.53 12.74 15.77
N VAL A 156 6.42 11.92 15.23
CA VAL A 156 6.12 10.71 14.46
C VAL A 156 6.36 9.50 15.36
N ASN A 157 5.35 8.65 15.48
CA ASN A 157 5.45 7.39 16.20
C ASN A 157 5.06 6.21 15.30
N THR A 158 5.80 5.11 15.43
CA THR A 158 5.30 3.79 15.01
C THR A 158 4.43 3.21 16.12
N VAL A 159 3.41 2.43 15.75
CA VAL A 159 2.44 1.85 16.68
C VAL A 159 2.40 0.33 16.49
N ASN A 160 2.52 -0.40 17.59
CA ASN A 160 2.37 -1.85 17.63
C ASN A 160 1.50 -2.24 18.85
N GLY A 161 0.23 -2.54 18.58
CA GLY A 161 -0.76 -2.74 19.63
C GLY A 161 -0.95 -1.46 20.46
N SER A 162 -0.77 -1.55 21.78
CA SER A 162 -0.83 -0.41 22.69
C SER A 162 0.47 0.38 22.79
N THR A 163 1.56 -0.10 22.18
CA THR A 163 2.88 0.51 22.28
C THR A 163 3.07 1.54 21.16
N SER A 164 3.45 2.76 21.54
CA SER A 164 3.79 3.84 20.62
C SER A 164 5.24 4.25 20.83
N THR A 165 6.03 4.21 19.76
CA THR A 165 7.47 4.50 19.79
C THR A 165 7.79 5.69 18.90
N THR A 166 8.32 6.77 19.49
CA THR A 166 8.78 7.93 18.71
C THR A 166 9.98 7.56 17.86
N VAL A 167 9.92 7.91 16.57
CA VAL A 167 10.97 7.62 15.58
C VAL A 167 11.49 8.88 14.87
N GLN A 168 10.68 9.95 14.86
CA GLN A 168 11.09 11.26 14.38
C GLN A 168 10.36 12.35 15.18
N LYS A 169 11.06 13.44 15.46
CA LYS A 169 10.49 14.68 15.98
C LYS A 169 11.01 15.85 15.17
N GLN A 170 10.11 16.69 14.65
CA GLN A 170 10.46 17.93 13.97
C GLN A 170 10.02 19.10 14.84
N VAL A 171 10.91 20.05 15.11
CA VAL A 171 10.58 21.29 15.83
C VAL A 171 10.85 22.47 14.92
N CYS A 172 9.80 23.21 14.58
CA CYS A 172 9.89 24.46 13.84
C CYS A 172 9.80 25.65 14.80
N THR A 173 10.81 26.51 14.74
CA THR A 173 10.91 27.73 15.56
C THR A 173 10.67 28.94 14.68
N THR A 174 9.69 29.76 15.06
CA THR A 174 9.33 31.01 14.38
C THR A 174 9.92 32.21 15.13
N GLY A 175 10.27 33.28 14.42
CA GLY A 175 10.74 34.52 15.05
C GLY A 175 11.29 35.52 14.04
N THR A 176 11.74 36.67 14.53
CA THR A 176 12.45 37.62 13.66
C THR A 176 13.78 37.05 13.20
N LEU A 177 14.24 37.37 11.98
CA LEU A 177 15.51 36.90 11.44
C LEU A 177 16.69 37.09 12.43
N LYS A 178 16.80 38.28 13.02
CA LYS A 178 17.85 38.60 14.00
C LYS A 178 17.77 37.75 15.28
N SER A 179 16.57 37.35 15.70
CA SER A 179 16.38 36.47 16.85
C SER A 179 16.77 35.04 16.49
N LEU A 180 16.29 34.53 15.35
CA LEU A 180 16.57 33.17 14.90
C LEU A 180 18.06 32.95 14.61
N GLN A 181 18.75 33.94 14.04
CA GLN A 181 20.20 33.86 13.81
C GLN A 181 21.03 33.63 15.09
N LYS A 182 20.49 33.95 16.27
CA LYS A 182 21.15 33.70 17.56
C LYS A 182 20.89 32.31 18.13
N SER A 183 19.81 31.65 17.72
CA SER A 183 19.35 30.38 18.31
C SER A 183 19.33 29.21 17.32
N VAL A 184 19.49 29.47 16.03
CA VAL A 184 19.48 28.45 14.99
C VAL A 184 20.67 27.50 15.18
N PRO A 185 20.44 26.17 15.24
CA PRO A 185 21.54 25.21 15.31
C PRO A 185 22.43 25.27 14.06
N ALA A 186 23.72 24.97 14.24
CA ALA A 186 24.69 24.96 13.16
C ALA A 186 24.22 24.05 12.00
N GLY A 187 24.35 24.55 10.77
CA GLY A 187 23.94 23.82 9.56
C GLY A 187 22.44 23.85 9.25
N THR A 188 21.60 24.46 10.10
CA THR A 188 20.17 24.64 9.83
C THR A 188 19.92 25.95 9.08
N ALA A 189 19.18 25.88 7.96
CA ALA A 189 18.82 27.06 7.19
C ALA A 189 17.59 27.76 7.79
N ILE A 190 17.65 29.09 7.86
CA ILE A 190 16.49 29.93 8.14
C ILE A 190 15.74 30.15 6.82
N GLN A 191 14.43 29.91 6.83
CA GLN A 191 13.54 30.05 5.70
C GLN A 191 12.58 31.23 5.91
N THR A 192 12.01 31.72 4.81
CA THR A 192 10.91 32.71 4.84
C THR A 192 9.80 32.17 3.96
N ASP A 193 8.59 32.09 4.48
CA ASP A 193 7.42 31.66 3.72
C ASP A 193 6.87 32.79 2.82
N GLN A 194 5.82 32.49 2.06
CA GLN A 194 5.14 33.45 1.18
C GLN A 194 4.44 34.59 1.95
N TYR A 195 4.26 34.45 3.26
CA TYR A 195 3.62 35.44 4.13
C TYR A 195 4.65 36.32 4.87
N GLY A 196 5.95 36.11 4.64
CA GLY A 196 7.04 36.83 5.29
C GLY A 196 7.43 36.28 6.67
N THR A 197 6.86 35.15 7.09
CA THR A 197 7.19 34.50 8.35
C THR A 197 8.58 33.88 8.25
N THR A 198 9.48 34.26 9.15
CA THR A 198 10.81 33.67 9.24
C THR A 198 10.80 32.50 10.23
N TYR A 199 11.35 31.35 9.81
CA TYR A 199 11.39 30.14 10.65
C TYR A 199 12.58 29.25 10.33
N TYR A 200 12.88 28.30 11.20
CA TYR A 200 13.73 27.15 10.88
C TYR A 200 13.14 25.89 11.52
N CYS A 201 13.37 24.72 10.92
CA CYS A 201 12.92 23.43 11.45
C CYS A 201 14.11 22.50 11.68
N VAL A 202 14.06 21.75 12.78
CA VAL A 202 15.08 20.77 13.14
C VAL A 202 14.44 19.40 13.31
N ASP A 203 14.93 18.42 12.57
CA ASP A 203 14.56 17.01 12.74
C ASP A 203 15.49 16.33 13.74
N THR A 204 14.91 15.52 14.64
CA THR A 204 15.60 14.58 15.51
C THR A 204 15.03 13.20 15.26
N PHE A 205 15.89 12.24 14.92
CA PHE A 205 15.50 10.85 14.70
C PHE A 205 15.78 9.99 15.92
N TYR A 206 14.97 8.96 16.10
CA TYR A 206 15.08 8.01 17.20
C TYR A 206 15.05 6.59 16.62
N PRO A 207 16.19 5.89 16.54
CA PRO A 207 17.55 6.33 16.88
C PRO A 207 18.08 7.44 15.95
N ALA A 208 19.19 8.08 16.32
CA ALA A 208 19.74 9.26 15.62
C ALA A 208 19.99 9.07 14.11
N ASN A 209 20.24 7.85 13.65
CA ASN A 209 20.45 7.50 12.24
C ASN A 209 19.22 6.81 11.61
N GLY A 210 18.04 6.96 12.21
CA GLY A 210 16.80 6.35 11.74
C GLY A 210 16.34 6.94 10.40
N ALA A 211 15.67 6.12 9.60
CA ALA A 211 15.13 6.53 8.29
C ALA A 211 13.75 7.24 8.39
N GLY A 212 13.16 7.30 9.60
CA GLY A 212 11.78 7.72 9.84
C GLY A 212 10.93 6.56 10.37
N ALA A 213 9.62 6.60 10.13
CA ALA A 213 8.69 5.55 10.50
C ALA A 213 8.67 4.43 9.46
N VAL A 214 9.41 3.35 9.75
CA VAL A 214 9.41 2.11 8.97
C VAL A 214 8.26 1.22 9.45
N ILE A 215 7.29 0.95 8.58
CA ILE A 215 6.07 0.20 8.87
C ILE A 215 6.02 -1.06 8.02
N ASP A 216 5.93 -2.22 8.66
CA ASP A 216 5.65 -3.49 7.99
C ASP A 216 4.15 -3.57 7.64
N VAL A 217 3.86 -3.71 6.35
CA VAL A 217 2.50 -3.84 5.81
C VAL A 217 2.31 -5.16 5.05
N SER A 218 3.22 -6.12 5.22
CA SER A 218 3.22 -7.42 4.54
C SER A 218 2.00 -8.27 4.88
N GLN A 219 1.43 -8.06 6.07
CA GLN A 219 0.24 -8.76 6.57
C GLN A 219 -1.04 -7.94 6.44
N MET A 220 -0.99 -6.74 5.84
CA MET A 220 -2.15 -5.87 5.70
C MET A 220 -2.88 -6.17 4.39
N ASP A 221 -4.18 -6.41 4.51
CA ASP A 221 -5.12 -6.51 3.41
C ASP A 221 -5.59 -5.13 2.94
N GLN A 222 -5.82 -4.23 3.90
CA GLN A 222 -6.25 -2.85 3.64
C GLN A 222 -5.32 -1.86 4.34
N LEU A 223 -5.09 -0.73 3.70
CA LEU A 223 -4.23 0.34 4.20
C LEU A 223 -4.79 1.69 3.78
N TYR A 224 -4.91 2.63 4.72
CA TYR A 224 -5.32 4.00 4.41
C TYR A 224 -4.73 5.01 5.39
N LEU A 225 -4.63 6.25 4.93
CA LEU A 225 -4.25 7.39 5.76
C LEU A 225 -5.50 8.13 6.23
N GLU A 226 -5.46 8.63 7.46
CA GLU A 226 -6.49 9.49 8.04
C GLU A 226 -5.81 10.72 8.65
N MET A 227 -6.36 11.91 8.41
CA MET A 227 -6.00 13.14 9.10
C MET A 227 -7.18 13.58 9.97
N ASP A 228 -6.96 13.68 11.27
CA ASP A 228 -7.87 14.28 12.23
C ASP A 228 -7.43 15.73 12.49
N VAL A 229 -8.31 16.67 12.17
CA VAL A 229 -8.14 18.11 12.32
C VAL A 229 -9.37 18.62 13.08
N PRO A 230 -9.37 18.63 14.42
CA PRO A 230 -10.59 18.91 15.20
C PRO A 230 -11.26 20.26 14.91
N SER A 231 -10.48 21.24 14.42
CA SER A 231 -10.96 22.57 14.03
C SER A 231 -11.19 22.74 12.53
N GLY A 232 -10.87 21.72 11.73
CA GLY A 232 -10.96 21.72 10.27
C GLY A 232 -12.38 21.43 9.76
N LYS A 233 -12.61 21.72 8.47
CA LYS A 233 -13.86 21.42 7.78
C LYS A 233 -13.56 20.78 6.41
N PRO A 234 -13.57 19.44 6.30
CA PRO A 234 -14.02 18.45 7.30
C PRO A 234 -13.01 18.24 8.44
N ALA A 235 -13.49 17.76 9.58
CA ALA A 235 -12.63 17.47 10.73
C ALA A 235 -11.84 16.16 10.58
N VAL A 236 -12.31 15.25 9.71
CA VAL A 236 -11.63 13.99 9.40
C VAL A 236 -11.51 13.87 7.90
N LEU A 237 -10.29 13.59 7.45
CA LEU A 237 -9.95 13.34 6.05
C LEU A 237 -9.40 11.93 5.93
N LYS A 238 -9.77 11.20 4.88
CA LYS A 238 -9.26 9.85 4.61
C LYS A 238 -8.83 9.68 3.17
N SER A 239 -7.72 8.98 2.97
CA SER A 239 -7.20 8.68 1.63
C SER A 239 -8.13 7.72 0.86
N ASN A 240 -8.85 6.83 1.57
CA ASN A 240 -9.77 5.86 0.98
C ASN A 240 -11.24 6.33 0.93
N ASP A 241 -11.49 7.61 1.17
CA ASP A 241 -12.82 8.24 1.05
C ASP A 241 -12.82 9.21 -0.14
N PRO A 242 -13.66 8.98 -1.18
CA PRO A 242 -13.69 9.80 -2.39
C PRO A 242 -14.11 11.26 -2.16
N THR A 243 -14.65 11.57 -0.97
CA THR A 243 -15.09 12.92 -0.61
C THR A 243 -14.00 13.77 0.03
N THR A 244 -12.91 13.16 0.53
CA THR A 244 -11.85 13.86 1.28
C THR A 244 -10.43 13.58 0.79
N SER A 245 -10.24 12.54 -0.02
CA SER A 245 -8.96 12.14 -0.61
C SER A 245 -8.35 13.19 -1.53
N ASN A 246 -9.19 14.07 -2.09
CA ASN A 246 -8.84 15.16 -3.01
C ASN A 246 -8.08 16.32 -2.37
N ARG A 247 -7.63 16.16 -1.12
CA ARG A 247 -6.70 17.06 -0.45
C ARG A 247 -5.31 16.46 -0.30
N LEU A 248 -5.13 15.20 -0.74
CA LEU A 248 -3.83 14.56 -0.83
C LEU A 248 -3.17 14.94 -2.16
N PHE A 249 -1.89 15.27 -2.07
CA PHE A 249 -1.02 15.59 -3.20
C PHE A 249 0.04 14.50 -3.31
N ILE A 250 0.25 13.98 -4.51
CA ILE A 250 1.22 12.91 -4.78
C ILE A 250 2.14 13.35 -5.92
N GLY A 251 3.45 13.13 -5.76
CA GLY A 251 4.44 13.65 -6.69
C GLY A 251 5.72 12.84 -6.77
N THR A 252 6.50 13.16 -7.81
CA THR A 252 7.83 12.58 -8.07
C THR A 252 8.98 13.46 -7.56
N GLY A 253 8.67 14.66 -7.08
CA GLY A 253 9.65 15.59 -6.52
C GLY A 253 9.05 16.51 -5.46
N PRO A 254 9.88 17.22 -4.68
CA PRO A 254 9.44 18.06 -3.57
C PRO A 254 8.64 19.30 -4.01
N THR A 255 8.66 19.64 -5.30
CA THR A 255 7.95 20.77 -5.89
C THR A 255 7.08 20.38 -7.08
N ASN A 256 6.85 19.08 -7.28
CA ASN A 256 6.06 18.54 -8.37
C ASN A 256 5.06 17.51 -7.82
N LEU A 257 4.04 18.02 -7.11
CA LEU A 257 2.97 17.21 -6.55
C LEU A 257 1.65 17.61 -7.21
N THR A 258 0.84 16.61 -7.52
CA THR A 258 -0.49 16.78 -8.11
C THR A 258 -1.54 16.38 -7.10
N GLU A 259 -2.57 17.21 -6.96
CA GLU A 259 -3.73 16.91 -6.14
C GLU A 259 -4.49 15.69 -6.69
N VAL A 260 -4.97 14.82 -5.81
CA VAL A 260 -5.84 13.71 -6.18
C VAL A 260 -7.17 14.26 -6.70
N ALA A 261 -7.62 13.75 -7.84
CA ALA A 261 -8.87 14.22 -8.43
C ALA A 261 -10.08 13.95 -7.52
N THR A 262 -11.04 14.88 -7.52
CA THR A 262 -12.29 14.75 -6.76
C THR A 262 -13.05 13.47 -7.12
N GLY A 263 -13.57 12.77 -6.11
CA GLY A 263 -14.30 11.52 -6.30
C GLY A 263 -13.43 10.26 -6.40
N GLN A 264 -12.10 10.39 -6.36
CA GLN A 264 -11.18 9.25 -6.43
C GLN A 264 -10.77 8.76 -5.04
N LYS A 265 -10.50 7.47 -4.88
CA LYS A 265 -9.83 6.96 -3.67
C LYS A 265 -8.34 6.83 -3.96
N VAL A 266 -7.54 6.91 -2.90
CA VAL A 266 -6.10 6.64 -2.93
C VAL A 266 -5.86 5.33 -2.21
N ASP A 267 -5.44 4.34 -2.98
CA ASP A 267 -4.88 3.11 -2.46
C ASP A 267 -3.40 3.31 -2.11
N ILE A 268 -3.05 3.12 -0.84
CA ILE A 268 -1.68 3.32 -0.37
C ILE A 268 -0.72 2.25 -0.92
N PHE A 269 -1.21 1.04 -1.23
CA PHE A 269 -0.36 -0.01 -1.80
C PHE A 269 0.18 0.33 -3.19
N THR A 270 -0.53 1.18 -3.94
CA THR A 270 -0.13 1.67 -5.25
C THR A 270 0.43 3.10 -5.23
N ALA A 271 0.00 3.93 -4.28
CA ALA A 271 0.48 5.31 -4.13
C ALA A 271 1.91 5.43 -3.57
N VAL A 272 2.41 4.40 -2.87
CA VAL A 272 3.79 4.37 -2.35
C VAL A 272 4.72 3.69 -3.36
N PRO A 273 5.71 4.40 -3.92
CA PRO A 273 6.58 3.82 -4.94
C PRO A 273 7.57 2.80 -4.36
N CYS A 274 7.73 1.69 -5.07
CA CYS A 274 8.71 0.66 -4.74
C CYS A 274 10.15 1.13 -5.03
N GLY A 275 11.04 1.06 -4.04
CA GLY A 275 12.47 1.32 -4.18
C GLY A 275 12.85 2.78 -4.44
N GLN A 276 11.89 3.68 -4.61
CA GLN A 276 12.10 5.09 -4.90
C GLN A 276 11.46 5.96 -3.83
N THR A 277 11.95 7.20 -3.71
CA THR A 277 11.33 8.19 -2.83
C THR A 277 10.16 8.84 -3.57
N GLY A 278 8.95 8.68 -3.03
CA GLY A 278 7.78 9.47 -3.38
C GLY A 278 7.62 10.67 -2.48
N TYR A 279 6.95 11.70 -2.99
CA TYR A 279 6.67 12.94 -2.26
C TYR A 279 5.17 13.09 -2.11
N GLN A 280 4.71 13.35 -0.89
CA GLN A 280 3.31 13.54 -0.62
C GLN A 280 3.09 14.78 0.23
N GLY A 281 1.98 15.45 -0.04
CA GLY A 281 1.45 16.58 0.69
C GLY A 281 0.01 16.29 1.09
N TRP A 282 -0.48 16.83 2.19
CA TRP A 282 -1.90 16.78 2.52
C TRP A 282 -2.33 18.11 3.11
N GLU A 283 -3.36 18.69 2.51
CA GLU A 283 -4.05 19.87 3.01
C GLU A 283 -5.12 19.49 4.06
N ASP A 284 -5.26 20.31 5.09
CA ASP A 284 -5.96 19.97 6.35
C ASP A 284 -7.45 20.38 6.40
N GLY A 285 -8.01 20.88 5.29
CA GLY A 285 -9.40 21.32 5.17
C GLY A 285 -9.63 22.83 5.32
N GLY A 286 -8.57 23.64 5.41
CA GLY A 286 -8.63 25.10 5.45
C GLY A 286 -8.88 25.79 4.10
N SER A 287 -8.56 25.14 2.99
CA SER A 287 -8.69 25.69 1.62
C SER A 287 -9.83 25.08 0.80
N SER A 288 -10.13 25.68 -0.36
CA SER A 288 -10.99 25.07 -1.39
C SER A 288 -10.28 23.94 -2.13
N VAL A 289 -11.03 23.10 -2.84
CA VAL A 289 -10.48 22.08 -3.74
C VAL A 289 -11.02 22.35 -5.16
N PRO A 290 -10.19 22.35 -6.22
CA PRO A 290 -8.76 22.04 -6.23
C PRO A 290 -7.86 23.18 -5.73
N GLU A 291 -6.67 22.85 -5.23
CA GLU A 291 -5.68 23.82 -4.74
C GLU A 291 -4.26 23.54 -5.23
N ALA A 292 -3.36 24.52 -5.09
CA ALA A 292 -1.93 24.33 -5.31
C ALA A 292 -1.27 23.53 -4.18
N TYR A 293 -0.30 22.67 -4.53
CA TYR A 293 0.41 21.86 -3.52
C TYR A 293 1.14 22.69 -2.46
N THR A 294 1.46 23.96 -2.76
CA THR A 294 2.13 24.89 -1.84
C THR A 294 1.29 25.22 -0.62
N ASP A 295 -0.03 25.05 -0.71
CA ASP A 295 -0.97 25.35 0.36
C ASP A 295 -1.19 24.15 1.28
N ALA A 296 -0.73 22.95 0.91
CA ALA A 296 -0.74 21.81 1.82
C ALA A 296 0.00 22.13 3.13
N ASP A 297 -0.42 21.47 4.20
CA ASP A 297 0.07 21.72 5.56
C ASP A 297 0.94 20.60 6.07
N PHE A 298 0.86 19.43 5.45
CA PHE A 298 1.58 18.25 5.87
C PHE A 298 2.39 17.68 4.71
N PHE A 299 3.71 17.81 4.74
CA PHE A 299 4.62 17.27 3.72
C PHE A 299 5.50 16.17 4.28
N TYR A 300 5.65 15.11 3.51
CA TYR A 300 6.46 13.96 3.85
C TYR A 300 6.95 13.24 2.60
N THR A 301 8.03 12.50 2.78
CA THR A 301 8.48 11.52 1.81
C THR A 301 8.01 10.13 2.22
N VAL A 302 7.67 9.32 1.23
CA VAL A 302 7.38 7.90 1.39
C VAL A 302 8.31 7.06 0.53
N GLN A 303 8.74 5.92 1.03
CA GLN A 303 9.48 4.94 0.24
C GLN A 303 8.97 3.54 0.54
N GLY A 304 8.64 2.78 -0.50
CA GLY A 304 8.19 1.41 -0.38
C GLY A 304 9.33 0.41 -0.56
N LYS A 305 9.32 -0.66 0.24
CA LYS A 305 9.93 -1.93 -0.14
C LYS A 305 8.83 -2.82 -0.68
N CYS A 306 9.05 -3.38 -1.86
CA CYS A 306 8.13 -4.30 -2.51
C CYS A 306 8.74 -5.70 -2.56
N ASP A 307 7.88 -6.68 -2.36
CA ASP A 307 8.22 -8.10 -2.29
C ASP A 307 6.96 -8.92 -2.62
N TYR A 308 7.05 -10.24 -2.52
CA TYR A 308 5.88 -11.10 -2.58
C TYR A 308 4.89 -10.74 -1.47
N ASN A 309 3.61 -10.73 -1.83
CA ASN A 309 2.52 -10.42 -0.92
C ASN A 309 1.40 -11.44 -1.03
N GLN A 310 0.59 -11.54 0.02
CA GLN A 310 -0.53 -12.49 0.11
C GLN A 310 -1.87 -11.90 -0.37
N ARG A 311 -1.93 -10.61 -0.73
CA ARG A 311 -3.18 -9.99 -1.23
C ARG A 311 -3.66 -10.69 -2.49
N PRO A 312 -4.97 -10.88 -2.70
CA PRO A 312 -5.48 -11.41 -3.96
C PRO A 312 -4.89 -10.63 -5.14
N SER A 313 -4.53 -11.34 -6.21
CA SER A 313 -4.09 -10.67 -7.43
C SER A 313 -5.31 -9.98 -8.05
N GLU A 314 -5.20 -8.69 -8.38
CA GLU A 314 -6.20 -7.97 -9.17
C GLU A 314 -6.14 -8.39 -10.65
N THR A 315 -5.89 -9.67 -10.91
CA THR A 315 -5.78 -10.20 -12.26
C THR A 315 -7.12 -10.03 -12.94
N VAL A 316 -7.20 -9.05 -13.85
CA VAL A 316 -8.27 -9.00 -14.85
C VAL A 316 -8.02 -10.18 -15.77
N LEU A 317 -8.96 -11.14 -15.79
CA LEU A 317 -8.96 -12.21 -16.78
C LEU A 317 -9.15 -11.57 -18.16
N THR A 318 -8.07 -11.32 -18.88
CA THR A 318 -8.12 -11.02 -20.31
C THR A 318 -8.07 -12.36 -21.05
N GLN A 319 -9.21 -12.79 -21.60
CA GLN A 319 -9.24 -13.86 -22.61
C GLN A 319 -8.59 -13.38 -23.90
#